data_AF-A0A3B0U6E7-F1
#
_entry.id   AF-A0A3B0U6E7-F1
#
_cell.length_a   1.000
_cell.length_b   1.000
_cell.length_c   1.000
_cell.angle_alpha   90.00
_cell.angle_beta   90.00
_cell.angle_gamma   90.00
#
_symmetry.space_group_name_H-M   'P 1'
#
loop_
_entity.id
_entity.type
_entity.pdbx_description
1 polymer ?
#
loop_
_entity_poly.entity_id
_entity_poly.type
_entity_poly.pdbx_seq_one_letter_code
_entity_poly.pdbx_strand_id
1 'polypeptide(L)'
;MNDLNHNIKRQHNFETLRIEGQVPEALRGTLYRVGPGLVERFGHHVHPFLADGLITAVNIDDQPTGACSLVKSEKFMQEEKAQKPIYSTEAPFLRRLYNGLTGQIKNTGNTHVLSWQDKLFALMEQGQPVEFDAKNLDTIGTNDLGIIKGSFSAHPHRVPELKTTFNFGISGKEIVVYALPDHGKIKILCKVKAPWASLIHDFCVTKKHVLFFIDPGKLVLWRAILGTKDFTKYFYWDQNQNSTIIIIPLDDPTKQTLLEVEPFRIWHFANAFEKGDEIIIDAFRHENIDVLTAPTTPSSKIPEPKLFRYRINPKRSSFHSEQ
;
A
#
# COMPACT_ATOMS: atom_id res chain seq x y z
N MET A 1 18.52 -17.70 16.60
CA MET A 1 17.33 -17.02 16.04
C MET A 1 17.32 -17.34 14.56
N ASN A 2 16.32 -18.09 14.09
CA ASN A 2 16.18 -18.33 12.64
C ASN A 2 15.98 -16.98 11.96
N ASP A 3 16.71 -16.74 10.88
CA ASP A 3 16.57 -15.53 10.07
C ASP A 3 15.09 -15.42 9.62
N LEU A 4 14.43 -14.32 9.98
CA LEU A 4 12.99 -14.11 9.67
C LEU A 4 12.76 -13.97 8.15
N ASN A 5 13.84 -13.86 7.36
CA ASN A 5 13.82 -13.74 5.91
C ASN A 5 13.93 -15.10 5.21
N HIS A 6 12.90 -15.93 5.30
CA HIS A 6 12.81 -17.18 4.53
C HIS A 6 11.41 -17.42 3.98
N ASN A 7 11.31 -18.25 2.94
CA ASN A 7 10.02 -18.63 2.38
C ASN A 7 9.15 -19.37 3.40
N ILE A 8 7.84 -19.18 3.29
CA ILE A 8 6.88 -19.98 4.04
C ILE A 8 7.15 -21.48 3.85
N LYS A 9 7.22 -22.23 4.97
CA LYS A 9 7.54 -23.67 4.94
C LYS A 9 6.32 -24.55 4.73
N ARG A 10 5.14 -24.08 5.17
CA ARG A 10 3.89 -24.83 5.15
C ARG A 10 2.73 -23.86 5.01
N GLN A 11 1.84 -24.14 4.05
CA GLN A 11 0.52 -23.54 3.96
C GLN A 11 -0.51 -24.48 4.58
N HIS A 12 -1.58 -23.95 5.13
CA HIS A 12 -2.66 -24.74 5.70
C HIS A 12 -3.97 -23.95 5.77
N ASN A 13 -5.08 -24.69 5.74
CA ASN A 13 -6.41 -24.16 6.02
C ASN A 13 -6.56 -23.87 7.52
N PHE A 14 -7.76 -23.45 7.95
CA PHE A 14 -8.04 -23.21 9.36
C PHE A 14 -7.83 -24.47 10.20
N GLU A 15 -6.79 -24.41 11.04
CA GLU A 15 -6.41 -25.46 11.99
C GLU A 15 -6.46 -24.90 13.41
N THR A 16 -6.80 -25.73 14.39
CA THR A 16 -6.85 -25.33 15.81
C THR A 16 -5.50 -24.82 16.28
N LEU A 17 -5.51 -23.67 16.95
CA LEU A 17 -4.31 -23.08 17.54
C LEU A 17 -4.14 -23.55 18.99
N ARG A 18 -2.89 -23.78 19.39
CA ARG A 18 -2.51 -23.91 20.80
C ARG A 18 -2.67 -22.55 21.47
N ILE A 19 -3.35 -22.52 22.62
CA ILE A 19 -3.56 -21.31 23.40
C ILE A 19 -2.70 -21.39 24.66
N GLU A 20 -1.97 -20.31 24.94
CA GLU A 20 -1.27 -20.10 26.21
C GLU A 20 -1.89 -18.87 26.89
N GLY A 21 -2.38 -19.03 28.12
CA GLY A 21 -3.18 -18.01 28.80
C GLY A 21 -4.67 -18.11 28.50
N GLN A 22 -5.38 -16.99 28.53
CA GLN A 22 -6.83 -16.91 28.32
C GLN A 22 -7.17 -15.87 27.25
N VAL A 23 -7.92 -16.28 26.23
CA VAL A 23 -8.45 -15.35 25.22
C VAL A 23 -9.63 -14.58 25.83
N PRO A 24 -9.66 -13.22 25.75
CA PRO A 24 -10.79 -12.44 26.25
C PRO A 24 -12.12 -12.85 25.60
N GLU A 25 -13.17 -13.03 26.40
CA GLU A 25 -14.49 -13.47 25.90
C GLU A 25 -15.10 -12.49 24.88
N ALA A 26 -14.85 -11.18 25.08
CA ALA A 26 -15.34 -10.14 24.17
C ALA A 26 -14.60 -10.08 22.83
N LEU A 27 -13.44 -10.73 22.69
CA LEU A 27 -12.66 -10.72 21.45
C LEU A 27 -13.19 -11.82 20.52
N ARG A 28 -13.98 -11.43 19.52
CA ARG A 28 -14.52 -12.34 18.50
C ARG A 28 -14.31 -11.80 17.10
N GLY A 29 -13.92 -12.67 16.18
CA GLY A 29 -13.69 -12.36 14.77
C GLY A 29 -12.30 -12.73 14.28
N THR A 30 -11.99 -12.32 13.05
CA THR A 30 -10.77 -12.75 12.35
C THR A 30 -9.79 -11.61 12.15
N LEU A 31 -8.56 -11.80 12.61
CA LEU A 31 -7.43 -10.95 12.26
C LEU A 31 -6.76 -11.48 10.99
N TYR A 32 -6.88 -10.73 9.90
CA TYR A 32 -6.15 -10.99 8.68
C TYR A 32 -4.87 -10.15 8.61
N ARG A 33 -3.78 -10.73 8.13
CA ARG A 33 -2.56 -10.01 7.76
C ARG A 33 -2.03 -10.56 6.45
N VAL A 34 -1.33 -9.72 5.70
CA VAL A 34 -0.59 -10.15 4.52
C VAL A 34 0.80 -9.54 4.54
N GLY A 35 1.76 -10.27 3.97
CA GLY A 35 3.15 -9.85 3.92
C GLY A 35 3.94 -10.67 2.90
N PRO A 36 5.25 -10.42 2.76
CA PRO A 36 6.15 -11.23 1.93
C PRO A 36 6.12 -12.70 2.35
N GLY A 37 5.67 -13.59 1.46
CA GLY A 37 5.58 -15.02 1.67
C GLY A 37 6.71 -15.83 1.03
N LEU A 38 7.17 -15.37 -0.15
CA LEU A 38 8.25 -15.99 -0.91
C LEU A 38 9.33 -14.95 -1.24
N VAL A 39 10.34 -14.86 -0.37
CA VAL A 39 11.52 -13.99 -0.52
C VAL A 39 12.64 -14.62 -1.34
N GLU A 40 12.49 -15.88 -1.73
CA GLU A 40 13.34 -16.57 -2.70
C GLU A 40 12.49 -17.27 -3.76
N ARG A 41 12.82 -17.08 -5.03
CA ARG A 41 12.09 -17.60 -6.17
C ARG A 41 13.05 -18.08 -7.25
N PHE A 42 12.90 -19.32 -7.68
CA PHE A 42 13.69 -19.91 -8.77
C PHE A 42 15.21 -19.79 -8.54
N GLY A 43 15.66 -19.94 -7.29
CA GLY A 43 17.08 -19.82 -6.91
C GLY A 43 17.59 -18.39 -6.76
N HIS A 44 16.69 -17.40 -6.71
CA HIS A 44 17.06 -16.00 -6.55
C HIS A 44 16.33 -15.34 -5.39
N HIS A 45 17.05 -14.54 -4.61
CA HIS A 45 16.43 -13.66 -3.63
C HIS A 45 15.61 -12.56 -4.31
N VAL A 46 14.46 -12.26 -3.72
CA VAL A 46 13.54 -11.22 -4.17
C VAL A 46 13.47 -10.16 -3.08
N HIS A 47 13.55 -8.90 -3.47
CA HIS A 47 13.34 -7.80 -2.54
C HIS A 47 11.97 -7.96 -1.84
N PRO A 48 11.85 -7.80 -0.51
CA PRO A 48 10.61 -8.07 0.21
C PRO A 48 9.36 -7.38 -0.37
N PHE A 49 9.47 -6.13 -0.84
CA PHE A 49 8.35 -5.43 -1.49
C PHE A 49 7.89 -6.05 -2.82
N LEU A 50 8.75 -6.82 -3.49
CA LEU A 50 8.45 -7.52 -4.75
C LEU A 50 8.16 -9.02 -4.55
N ALA A 51 8.26 -9.51 -3.31
CA ALA A 51 8.00 -10.89 -2.96
C ALA A 51 6.50 -11.22 -3.06
N ASP A 52 6.18 -12.45 -3.48
CA ASP A 52 4.80 -12.91 -3.53
C ASP A 52 4.17 -12.92 -2.14
N GLY A 53 2.92 -12.49 -2.03
CA GLY A 53 2.23 -12.34 -0.75
C GLY A 53 1.86 -13.68 -0.11
N LEU A 54 1.86 -13.70 1.22
CA LEU A 54 1.24 -14.74 2.05
C LEU A 54 0.17 -14.09 2.91
N ILE A 55 -1.08 -14.50 2.74
CA ILE A 55 -2.16 -14.12 3.65
C ILE A 55 -2.16 -15.08 4.85
N THR A 56 -2.39 -14.50 6.02
CA THR A 56 -2.57 -15.21 7.29
C THR A 56 -3.87 -14.76 7.92
N ALA A 57 -4.55 -15.69 8.58
CA ALA A 57 -5.76 -15.42 9.33
C ALA A 57 -5.67 -16.08 10.70
N VAL A 58 -6.10 -15.36 11.73
CA VAL A 58 -6.36 -15.89 13.06
C VAL A 58 -7.83 -15.61 13.36
N ASN A 59 -8.64 -16.67 13.33
CA ASN A 59 -10.04 -16.60 13.72
C ASN A 59 -10.17 -16.87 15.21
N ILE A 60 -10.81 -15.96 15.92
CA ILE A 60 -11.04 -16.03 17.36
C ILE A 60 -12.53 -16.21 17.59
N ASP A 61 -12.93 -17.47 17.69
CA ASP A 61 -14.26 -17.90 18.18
C ASP A 61 -14.07 -18.74 19.46
N ASP A 62 -15.00 -19.63 19.78
CA ASP A 62 -14.89 -20.52 20.95
C ASP A 62 -13.66 -21.45 20.88
N GLN A 63 -13.27 -21.83 19.67
CA GLN A 63 -12.02 -22.53 19.40
C GLN A 63 -11.20 -21.73 18.37
N PRO A 64 -10.19 -20.96 18.81
CA PRO A 64 -9.29 -20.23 17.92
C PRO A 64 -8.64 -21.13 16.86
N THR A 65 -8.67 -20.67 15.62
CA THR A 65 -8.08 -21.36 14.46
C THR A 65 -7.20 -20.41 13.66
N GLY A 66 -6.21 -20.95 12.97
CA GLY A 66 -5.29 -20.20 12.12
C GLY A 66 -5.14 -20.82 10.75
N ALA A 67 -4.93 -19.98 9.74
CA ALA A 67 -4.72 -20.39 8.35
C ALA A 67 -3.64 -19.53 7.69
N CYS A 68 -2.95 -20.07 6.70
CA CYS A 68 -2.06 -19.29 5.82
C CYS A 68 -2.02 -19.86 4.41
N SER A 69 -2.06 -18.97 3.42
CA SER A 69 -2.11 -19.31 1.99
C SER A 69 -1.38 -18.27 1.17
N LEU A 70 -0.69 -18.68 0.12
CA LEU A 70 -0.05 -17.77 -0.81
C LEU A 70 -1.10 -17.00 -1.63
N VAL A 71 -0.78 -15.76 -1.98
CA VAL A 71 -1.54 -14.96 -2.92
C VAL A 71 -1.27 -15.45 -4.34
N LYS A 72 -2.17 -16.29 -4.86
CA LYS A 72 -2.02 -16.95 -6.17
C LYS A 72 -2.57 -16.08 -7.30
N SER A 73 -2.01 -14.89 -7.48
CA SER A 73 -2.41 -14.00 -8.58
C SER A 73 -2.16 -14.63 -9.96
N GLU A 74 -2.80 -14.10 -11.00
CA GLU A 74 -2.65 -14.62 -12.36
C GLU A 74 -1.17 -14.74 -12.78
N LYS A 75 -0.38 -13.70 -12.50
CA LYS A 75 1.05 -13.64 -12.87
C LYS A 75 1.92 -14.53 -11.99
N PHE A 76 1.54 -14.76 -10.73
CA PHE A 76 2.14 -15.81 -9.91
C PHE A 76 1.94 -17.18 -10.56
N MET A 77 0.71 -17.52 -10.96
CA MET A 77 0.39 -18.80 -11.60
C MET A 77 1.12 -19.01 -12.94
N GLN A 78 1.36 -17.93 -13.70
CA GLN A 78 2.17 -17.99 -14.92
C GLN A 78 3.64 -18.33 -14.63
N GLU A 79 4.24 -17.74 -13.58
CA GLU A 79 5.60 -18.06 -13.13
C GLU A 79 5.67 -19.50 -12.60
N GLU A 80 4.69 -19.95 -11.81
CA GLU A 80 4.57 -21.35 -11.37
C GLU A 80 4.51 -22.32 -12.56
N LYS A 81 3.67 -22.04 -13.55
CA LYS A 81 3.56 -22.92 -14.72
C LYS A 81 4.85 -22.98 -15.54
N ALA A 82 5.57 -21.86 -15.65
CA ALA A 82 6.79 -21.76 -16.44
C ALA A 82 8.06 -22.20 -15.68
N GLN A 83 7.98 -22.34 -14.35
CA GLN A 83 9.11 -22.67 -13.47
C GLN A 83 10.34 -21.76 -13.65
N LYS A 84 10.10 -20.47 -13.92
CA LYS A 84 11.17 -19.47 -14.14
C LYS A 84 10.66 -18.04 -13.89
N PRO A 85 11.56 -17.06 -13.61
CA PRO A 85 11.15 -15.68 -13.45
C PRO A 85 10.63 -15.09 -14.77
N ILE A 86 9.48 -14.43 -14.71
CA ILE A 86 8.83 -13.77 -15.86
C ILE A 86 8.67 -12.27 -15.59
N TYR A 87 8.36 -11.89 -14.36
CA TYR A 87 7.98 -10.51 -13.99
C TYR A 87 8.92 -9.86 -12.98
N SER A 88 9.80 -10.63 -12.33
CA SER A 88 10.78 -10.09 -11.39
C SER A 88 11.96 -9.43 -12.11
N THR A 89 12.81 -8.75 -11.32
CA THR A 89 14.09 -8.16 -11.76
C THR A 89 15.08 -9.22 -12.30
N GLU A 90 14.85 -10.50 -11.99
CA GLU A 90 15.68 -11.62 -12.46
C GLU A 90 15.22 -12.21 -13.79
N ALA A 91 14.06 -11.81 -14.33
CA ALA A 91 13.66 -12.21 -15.67
C ALA A 91 14.68 -11.72 -16.73
N PRO A 92 14.84 -12.38 -17.89
CA PRO A 92 15.77 -11.93 -18.94
C PRO A 92 15.51 -10.49 -19.39
N PHE A 93 16.56 -9.76 -19.80
CA PHE A 93 16.46 -8.34 -20.15
C PHE A 93 15.36 -8.02 -21.17
N LEU A 94 15.30 -8.78 -22.29
CA LEU A 94 14.26 -8.59 -23.30
C LEU A 94 12.85 -8.80 -22.75
N ARG A 95 12.68 -9.71 -21.78
CA ARG A 95 11.40 -9.92 -21.11
C ARG A 95 11.06 -8.74 -20.19
N ARG A 96 12.02 -8.23 -19.42
CA ARG A 96 11.80 -7.04 -18.56
C ARG A 96 11.48 -5.80 -19.37
N LEU A 97 12.18 -5.58 -20.48
CA LEU A 97 11.89 -4.49 -21.42
C LEU A 97 10.48 -4.65 -22.03
N TYR A 98 10.12 -5.85 -22.48
CA TYR A 98 8.77 -6.12 -22.96
C TYR A 98 7.71 -5.83 -21.89
N ASN A 99 7.93 -6.29 -20.65
CA ASN A 99 7.02 -6.04 -19.54
C ASN A 99 6.89 -4.54 -19.26
N GLY A 100 7.99 -3.78 -19.25
CA GLY A 100 7.99 -2.33 -19.04
C GLY A 100 7.25 -1.58 -20.14
N LEU A 101 7.47 -1.95 -21.41
CA LEU A 101 6.77 -1.35 -22.57
C LEU A 101 5.27 -1.66 -22.60
N THR A 102 4.87 -2.82 -22.08
CA THR A 102 3.47 -3.28 -22.08
C THR A 102 2.75 -3.08 -20.75
N GLY A 103 3.39 -2.43 -19.77
CA GLY A 103 2.81 -2.17 -18.44
C GLY A 103 2.57 -3.43 -17.61
N GLN A 104 3.28 -4.52 -17.87
CA GLN A 104 3.07 -5.80 -17.21
C GLN A 104 3.74 -5.83 -15.83
N ILE A 105 2.96 -5.54 -14.79
CA ILE A 105 3.40 -5.60 -13.38
C ILE A 105 2.81 -6.83 -12.68
N LYS A 106 3.62 -7.62 -11.96
CA LYS A 106 3.11 -8.72 -11.13
C LYS A 106 2.42 -8.17 -9.89
N ASN A 107 1.14 -8.52 -9.72
CA ASN A 107 0.42 -8.23 -8.50
C ASN A 107 0.75 -9.27 -7.43
N THR A 108 1.53 -8.89 -6.42
CA THR A 108 1.95 -9.77 -5.33
C THR A 108 0.94 -9.84 -4.20
N GLY A 109 0.02 -8.85 -4.11
CA GLY A 109 -0.96 -8.72 -3.02
C GLY A 109 -0.32 -8.82 -1.63
N ASN A 110 0.86 -8.27 -1.43
CA ASN A 110 1.69 -8.54 -0.24
C ASN A 110 1.65 -7.43 0.83
N THR A 111 0.86 -6.36 0.65
CA THR A 111 1.04 -5.13 1.42
C THR A 111 0.00 -4.98 2.54
N HIS A 112 -1.29 -5.16 2.24
CA HIS A 112 -2.36 -4.99 3.23
C HIS A 112 -3.61 -5.79 2.87
N VAL A 113 -4.50 -6.01 3.84
CA VAL A 113 -5.78 -6.70 3.66
C VAL A 113 -6.92 -5.72 3.89
N LEU A 114 -7.88 -5.68 2.96
CA LEU A 114 -9.12 -4.92 3.09
C LEU A 114 -10.30 -5.88 3.20
N SER A 115 -11.09 -5.75 4.26
CA SER A 115 -12.44 -6.30 4.34
C SER A 115 -13.45 -5.22 3.97
N TRP A 116 -14.30 -5.49 2.99
CA TRP A 116 -15.35 -4.56 2.57
C TRP A 116 -16.54 -5.31 1.97
N GLN A 117 -17.74 -5.10 2.53
CA GLN A 117 -19.00 -5.74 2.12
C GLN A 117 -18.87 -7.27 1.96
N ASP A 118 -18.46 -7.93 3.03
CA ASP A 118 -18.28 -9.40 3.14
C ASP A 118 -17.23 -10.01 2.19
N LYS A 119 -16.46 -9.15 1.50
CA LYS A 119 -15.33 -9.56 0.66
C LYS A 119 -14.01 -9.26 1.34
N LEU A 120 -13.01 -10.06 1.00
CA LEU A 120 -11.65 -9.94 1.49
C LEU A 120 -10.70 -9.71 0.32
N PHE A 121 -9.86 -8.69 0.43
CA PHE A 121 -8.92 -8.33 -0.63
C PHE A 121 -7.50 -8.22 -0.08
N ALA A 122 -6.52 -8.81 -0.77
CA ALA A 122 -5.13 -8.44 -0.57
C ALA A 122 -4.74 -7.34 -1.56
N LEU A 123 -4.02 -6.35 -1.04
CA LEU A 123 -3.68 -5.12 -1.72
C LEU A 123 -2.17 -5.01 -1.96
N MET A 124 -1.82 -4.37 -3.05
CA MET A 124 -0.46 -3.95 -3.41
C MET A 124 -0.56 -2.68 -4.25
N GLU A 125 0.29 -1.68 -3.95
CA GLU A 125 0.17 -0.30 -4.43
C GLU A 125 -0.01 -0.09 -5.94
N GLN A 126 0.51 -1.00 -6.76
CA GLN A 126 0.51 -0.91 -8.23
C GLN A 126 -0.47 -1.90 -8.89
N GLY A 127 -1.30 -2.58 -8.10
CA GLY A 127 -2.26 -3.57 -8.57
C GLY A 127 -3.71 -3.17 -8.30
N GLN A 128 -4.62 -3.87 -8.96
CA GLN A 128 -6.02 -3.97 -8.53
C GLN A 128 -6.11 -4.87 -7.27
N PRO A 129 -7.18 -4.74 -6.47
CA PRO A 129 -7.46 -5.68 -5.38
C PRO A 129 -7.46 -7.14 -5.87
N VAL A 130 -6.87 -8.06 -5.09
CA VAL A 130 -6.98 -9.50 -5.31
C VAL A 130 -7.97 -10.05 -4.29
N GLU A 131 -9.08 -10.62 -4.73
CA GLU A 131 -10.14 -11.17 -3.85
C GLU A 131 -9.77 -12.58 -3.37
N PHE A 132 -10.15 -12.88 -2.12
CA PHE A 132 -9.98 -14.18 -1.47
C PHE A 132 -11.30 -14.66 -0.86
N ASP A 133 -11.48 -15.97 -0.80
CA ASP A 133 -12.53 -16.57 0.00
C ASP A 133 -12.10 -16.59 1.48
N ALA A 134 -12.87 -15.90 2.32
CA ALA A 134 -12.59 -15.80 3.76
C ALA A 134 -12.64 -17.16 4.49
N LYS A 135 -13.30 -18.18 3.92
CA LYS A 135 -13.46 -19.50 4.55
C LYS A 135 -12.23 -20.38 4.47
N ASN A 136 -11.40 -20.21 3.43
CA ASN A 136 -10.25 -21.08 3.17
C ASN A 136 -8.99 -20.32 2.72
N LEU A 137 -9.06 -19.00 2.54
CA LEU A 137 -7.99 -18.15 2.01
C LEU A 137 -7.56 -18.52 0.58
N ASP A 138 -8.41 -19.18 -0.19
CA ASP A 138 -8.15 -19.40 -1.60
C ASP A 138 -8.29 -18.09 -2.38
N THR A 139 -7.34 -17.84 -3.28
CA THR A 139 -7.38 -16.69 -4.18
C THR A 139 -8.50 -16.90 -5.20
N ILE A 140 -9.48 -15.99 -5.20
CA ILE A 140 -10.55 -15.94 -6.21
C ILE A 140 -10.01 -15.30 -7.50
N GLY A 141 -9.24 -14.22 -7.37
CA GLY A 141 -8.60 -13.55 -8.49
C GLY A 141 -8.65 -12.03 -8.37
N THR A 142 -8.18 -11.34 -9.40
CA THR A 142 -8.21 -9.87 -9.44
C THR A 142 -9.66 -9.37 -9.51
N ASN A 143 -9.99 -8.35 -8.72
CA ASN A 143 -11.29 -7.71 -8.71
C ASN A 143 -11.13 -6.19 -8.86
N ASP A 144 -11.72 -5.62 -9.92
CA ASP A 144 -11.68 -4.19 -10.24
C ASP A 144 -12.77 -3.36 -9.52
N LEU A 145 -13.57 -4.00 -8.67
CA LEU A 145 -14.75 -3.43 -8.02
C LEU A 145 -15.70 -2.72 -9.02
N GLY A 146 -15.67 -3.14 -10.29
CA GLY A 146 -16.45 -2.61 -11.40
C GLY A 146 -15.98 -1.28 -11.99
N ILE A 147 -15.04 -0.56 -11.35
CA ILE A 147 -14.63 0.79 -11.80
C ILE A 147 -13.12 1.06 -11.77
N ILE A 148 -12.32 0.24 -11.09
CA ILE A 148 -10.88 0.47 -10.90
C ILE A 148 -10.14 0.05 -12.16
N LYS A 149 -9.68 1.01 -12.96
CA LYS A 149 -8.92 0.71 -14.19
C LYS A 149 -7.41 0.62 -14.01
N GLY A 150 -6.89 1.18 -12.92
CA GLY A 150 -5.47 1.30 -12.65
C GLY A 150 -5.11 0.67 -11.32
N SER A 151 -4.23 1.33 -10.57
CA SER A 151 -3.88 0.85 -9.23
C SER A 151 -4.95 1.19 -8.19
N PHE A 152 -4.84 0.51 -7.06
CA PHE A 152 -5.61 0.75 -5.84
C PHE A 152 -4.63 0.66 -4.66
N SER A 153 -4.47 1.75 -3.90
CA SER A 153 -3.50 1.81 -2.82
C SER A 153 -3.77 0.74 -1.76
N ALA A 154 -2.71 0.29 -1.11
CA ALA A 154 -2.79 -0.66 -0.02
C ALA A 154 -3.26 -0.02 1.31
N HIS A 155 -3.45 1.30 1.38
CA HIS A 155 -3.73 2.01 2.63
C HIS A 155 -5.12 2.65 2.66
N PRO A 156 -6.22 1.88 2.62
CA PRO A 156 -7.56 2.43 2.74
C PRO A 156 -7.80 3.00 4.14
N HIS A 157 -8.48 4.15 4.22
CA HIS A 157 -8.81 4.83 5.48
C HIS A 157 -10.33 4.84 5.71
N ARG A 158 -10.80 4.19 6.79
CA ARG A 158 -12.21 4.15 7.18
C ARG A 158 -12.57 5.36 8.03
N VAL A 159 -13.64 6.09 7.68
CA VAL A 159 -14.19 7.20 8.47
C VAL A 159 -15.57 6.82 9.03
N PRO A 160 -15.67 6.28 10.26
CA PRO A 160 -16.91 5.69 10.80
C PRO A 160 -18.14 6.60 10.68
N GLU A 161 -18.00 7.89 10.95
CA GLU A 161 -19.07 8.88 10.91
C GLU A 161 -19.65 9.07 9.52
N LEU A 162 -18.86 8.82 8.48
CA LEU A 162 -19.28 8.91 7.07
C LEU A 162 -19.74 7.57 6.51
N LYS A 163 -19.68 6.48 7.30
CA LYS A 163 -19.99 5.13 6.84
C LYS A 163 -19.33 4.75 5.50
N THR A 164 -18.10 5.24 5.31
CA THR A 164 -17.31 5.12 4.09
C THR A 164 -15.84 4.86 4.39
N THR A 165 -15.23 3.97 3.61
CA THR A 165 -13.77 3.82 3.47
C THR A 165 -13.32 4.62 2.26
N PHE A 166 -12.24 5.39 2.39
CA PHE A 166 -11.63 6.10 1.29
C PHE A 166 -10.37 5.38 0.84
N ASN A 167 -10.08 5.45 -0.44
CA ASN A 167 -8.81 4.98 -1.00
C ASN A 167 -8.44 5.78 -2.25
N PHE A 168 -7.33 5.47 -2.89
CA PHE A 168 -6.94 6.09 -4.16
C PHE A 168 -6.26 5.11 -5.11
N GLY A 169 -6.14 5.52 -6.36
CA GLY A 169 -5.35 4.86 -7.39
C GLY A 169 -4.50 5.88 -8.14
N ILE A 170 -3.43 5.41 -8.78
CA ILE A 170 -2.49 6.24 -9.54
C ILE A 170 -2.53 5.85 -11.02
N SER A 171 -2.58 6.87 -11.88
CA SER A 171 -2.42 6.74 -13.33
C SER A 171 -1.52 7.85 -13.85
N GLY A 172 -0.22 7.58 -13.93
CA GLY A 172 0.79 8.58 -14.27
C GLY A 172 0.91 9.64 -13.17
N LYS A 173 0.44 10.87 -13.45
CA LYS A 173 0.36 11.96 -12.46
C LYS A 173 -1.04 12.14 -11.87
N GLU A 174 -2.04 11.40 -12.37
CA GLU A 174 -3.40 11.51 -11.88
C GLU A 174 -3.60 10.60 -10.66
N ILE A 175 -4.13 11.16 -9.58
CA ILE A 175 -4.63 10.46 -8.40
C ILE A 175 -6.15 10.37 -8.56
N VAL A 176 -6.68 9.16 -8.61
CA VAL A 176 -8.12 8.89 -8.64
C VAL A 176 -8.56 8.54 -7.22
N VAL A 177 -9.39 9.38 -6.61
CA VAL A 177 -9.86 9.17 -5.23
C VAL A 177 -11.14 8.34 -5.27
N TYR A 178 -11.16 7.25 -4.50
CA TYR A 178 -12.30 6.34 -4.39
C TYR A 178 -12.99 6.48 -3.04
N ALA A 179 -14.31 6.42 -3.05
CA ALA A 179 -15.15 6.25 -1.87
C ALA A 179 -15.83 4.89 -1.92
N LEU A 180 -15.69 4.12 -0.85
CA LEU A 180 -16.23 2.78 -0.64
C LEU A 180 -17.22 2.83 0.54
N PRO A 181 -18.51 3.16 0.29
CA PRO A 181 -19.53 3.17 1.35
C PRO A 181 -19.67 1.79 1.99
N ASP A 182 -20.06 1.71 3.26
CA ASP A 182 -20.34 0.44 3.96
C ASP A 182 -21.43 -0.38 3.23
N HIS A 183 -22.33 0.32 2.53
CA HIS A 183 -23.36 -0.28 1.70
C HIS A 183 -23.46 0.41 0.34
N GLY A 184 -23.53 -0.39 -0.73
CA GLY A 184 -23.65 0.09 -2.10
C GLY A 184 -22.33 0.05 -2.87
N LYS A 185 -22.30 0.67 -4.04
CA LYS A 185 -21.15 0.57 -4.94
C LYS A 185 -20.07 1.58 -4.58
N ILE A 186 -18.82 1.18 -4.82
CA ILE A 186 -17.67 2.08 -4.87
C ILE A 186 -17.93 3.22 -5.88
N LYS A 187 -17.38 4.40 -5.61
CA LYS A 187 -17.52 5.60 -6.44
C LYS A 187 -16.17 6.28 -6.64
N ILE A 188 -15.97 6.91 -7.78
CA ILE A 188 -14.91 7.90 -7.95
C ILE A 188 -15.40 9.19 -7.30
N LEU A 189 -14.72 9.64 -6.24
CA LEU A 189 -15.02 10.89 -5.57
C LEU A 189 -14.53 12.08 -6.41
N CYS A 190 -13.28 12.03 -6.83
CA CYS A 190 -12.67 13.04 -7.72
C CYS A 190 -11.39 12.50 -8.33
N LYS A 191 -10.81 13.33 -9.21
CA LYS A 191 -9.47 13.15 -9.75
C LYS A 191 -8.66 14.40 -9.48
N VAL A 192 -7.41 14.24 -9.09
CA VAL A 192 -6.47 15.34 -8.88
C VAL A 192 -5.14 15.01 -9.54
N LYS A 193 -4.44 16.05 -10.03
CA LYS A 193 -3.14 15.89 -10.67
C LYS A 193 -2.04 16.23 -9.68
N ALA A 194 -1.17 15.26 -9.41
CA ALA A 194 0.09 15.49 -8.72
C ALA A 194 1.06 16.30 -9.60
N PRO A 195 1.95 17.12 -9.01
CA PRO A 195 2.90 17.94 -9.76
C PRO A 195 3.89 17.07 -10.59
N TRP A 196 4.25 15.90 -10.08
CA TRP A 196 5.06 14.90 -10.77
C TRP A 196 4.57 13.48 -10.47
N ALA A 197 5.13 12.51 -11.20
CA ALA A 197 4.96 11.11 -10.84
C ALA A 197 5.95 10.79 -9.70
N SER A 198 5.44 10.33 -8.57
CA SER A 198 6.18 9.89 -7.39
C SER A 198 5.58 8.59 -6.85
N LEU A 199 6.23 7.98 -5.87
CA LEU A 199 5.61 6.92 -5.07
C LEU A 199 4.80 7.54 -3.93
N ILE A 200 3.51 7.72 -4.18
CA ILE A 200 2.52 8.11 -3.17
C ILE A 200 2.08 6.82 -2.47
N HIS A 201 2.70 6.53 -1.32
CA HIS A 201 2.47 5.28 -0.58
C HIS A 201 1.13 5.30 0.16
N ASP A 202 0.96 6.32 1.00
CA ASP A 202 -0.15 6.48 1.93
C ASP A 202 -0.74 7.90 1.81
N PHE A 203 -1.86 8.12 2.47
CA PHE A 203 -2.58 9.38 2.52
C PHE A 203 -3.31 9.48 3.86
N CYS A 204 -4.00 10.59 4.14
CA CYS A 204 -4.83 10.67 5.33
C CYS A 204 -6.20 11.26 5.05
N VAL A 205 -7.16 10.92 5.90
CA VAL A 205 -8.56 11.29 5.73
C VAL A 205 -9.12 11.74 7.07
N THR A 206 -9.83 12.86 7.06
CA THR A 206 -10.64 13.34 8.18
C THR A 206 -12.12 13.24 7.85
N LYS A 207 -12.97 13.68 8.77
CA LYS A 207 -14.40 13.82 8.52
C LYS A 207 -14.73 14.76 7.34
N LYS A 208 -13.84 15.68 6.97
CA LYS A 208 -14.12 16.67 5.90
C LYS A 208 -13.07 16.76 4.81
N HIS A 209 -11.89 16.15 4.96
CA HIS A 209 -10.82 16.28 3.98
C HIS A 209 -10.14 14.97 3.66
N VAL A 210 -9.69 14.82 2.42
CA VAL A 210 -8.70 13.84 1.97
C VAL A 210 -7.41 14.61 1.68
N LEU A 211 -6.27 14.12 2.17
CA LEU A 211 -4.98 14.79 2.01
C LEU A 211 -3.92 13.85 1.43
N PHE A 212 -3.16 14.36 0.46
CA PHE A 212 -1.98 13.69 -0.09
C PHE A 212 -0.73 14.54 0.14
N PHE A 213 0.38 13.87 0.44
CA PHE A 213 1.68 14.50 0.68
C PHE A 213 2.64 14.05 -0.43
N ILE A 214 2.92 14.96 -1.36
CA ILE A 214 3.75 14.69 -2.53
C ILE A 214 5.17 15.18 -2.25
N ASP A 215 6.04 14.25 -1.88
CA ASP A 215 7.46 14.51 -1.67
C ASP A 215 8.23 14.65 -3.00
N PRO A 216 9.42 15.30 -3.01
CA PRO A 216 10.23 15.49 -4.22
C PRO A 216 10.95 14.20 -4.70
N GLY A 217 10.58 13.03 -4.19
CA GLY A 217 10.95 11.71 -4.70
C GLY A 217 10.30 11.38 -6.03
N LYS A 218 10.95 11.72 -7.14
CA LYS A 218 10.41 11.60 -8.50
C LYS A 218 10.71 10.23 -9.10
N LEU A 219 9.72 9.67 -9.83
CA LEU A 219 9.88 8.45 -10.62
C LEU A 219 10.61 8.73 -11.94
N VAL A 220 11.70 8.01 -12.19
CA VAL A 220 12.45 8.01 -13.44
C VAL A 220 11.84 6.98 -14.39
N LEU A 221 10.76 7.37 -15.07
CA LEU A 221 9.91 6.46 -15.83
C LEU A 221 10.67 5.62 -16.87
N TRP A 222 11.67 6.19 -17.56
CA TRP A 222 12.45 5.45 -18.55
C TRP A 222 13.26 4.29 -17.94
N ARG A 223 13.73 4.42 -16.69
CA ARG A 223 14.45 3.34 -15.99
C ARG A 223 13.51 2.20 -15.62
N ALA A 224 12.29 2.54 -15.19
CA ALA A 224 11.23 1.57 -14.93
C ALA A 224 10.84 0.83 -16.21
N ILE A 225 10.71 1.53 -17.34
CA ILE A 225 10.41 0.92 -18.66
C ILE A 225 11.54 -0.01 -19.14
N LEU A 226 12.81 0.38 -18.96
CA LEU A 226 13.94 -0.50 -19.28
C LEU A 226 14.04 -1.72 -18.34
N GLY A 227 13.31 -1.72 -17.22
CA GLY A 227 13.31 -2.79 -16.24
C GLY A 227 14.70 -3.04 -15.67
N THR A 228 15.42 -1.99 -15.23
CA THR A 228 16.74 -2.19 -14.61
C THR A 228 16.60 -3.06 -13.36
N LYS A 229 17.58 -3.94 -13.10
CA LYS A 229 17.51 -4.89 -11.97
C LYS A 229 17.40 -4.22 -10.61
N ASP A 230 17.99 -3.03 -10.50
CA ASP A 230 18.02 -2.27 -9.26
C ASP A 230 16.82 -1.33 -9.18
N PHE A 231 15.81 -1.73 -8.39
CA PHE A 231 14.57 -0.98 -8.17
C PHE A 231 14.81 0.40 -7.54
N THR A 232 15.86 0.54 -6.73
CA THR A 232 16.20 1.80 -6.06
C THR A 232 16.47 2.92 -7.07
N LYS A 233 17.00 2.57 -8.24
CA LYS A 233 17.35 3.53 -9.30
C LYS A 233 16.14 4.09 -10.03
N TYR A 234 14.93 3.58 -9.79
CA TYR A 234 13.71 4.11 -10.37
C TYR A 234 13.30 5.44 -9.74
N PHE A 235 13.87 5.80 -8.60
CA PHE A 235 13.53 7.04 -7.90
C PHE A 235 14.77 7.91 -7.71
N TYR A 236 14.54 9.22 -7.62
CA TYR A 236 15.56 10.16 -7.17
C TYR A 236 14.92 11.27 -6.34
N TRP A 237 15.66 11.82 -5.40
CA TRP A 237 15.24 12.94 -4.58
C TRP A 237 15.70 14.26 -5.22
N ASP A 238 14.76 15.14 -5.57
CA ASP A 238 15.07 16.46 -6.10
C ASP A 238 15.27 17.48 -4.97
N GLN A 239 16.52 17.80 -4.65
CA GLN A 239 16.87 18.69 -3.53
C GLN A 239 16.39 20.13 -3.71
N ASN A 240 16.05 20.54 -4.94
CA ASN A 240 15.61 21.91 -5.24
C ASN A 240 14.08 22.06 -5.26
N GLN A 241 13.33 21.01 -4.89
CA GLN A 241 11.88 20.97 -5.00
C GLN A 241 11.22 20.83 -3.64
N ASN A 242 10.28 21.74 -3.35
CA ASN A 242 9.39 21.67 -2.18
C ASN A 242 8.43 20.48 -2.27
N SER A 243 7.93 20.02 -1.12
CA SER A 243 6.82 19.07 -1.10
C SER A 243 5.49 19.78 -1.35
N THR A 244 4.51 19.07 -1.89
CA THR A 244 3.16 19.61 -2.11
C THR A 244 2.14 18.82 -1.32
N ILE A 245 1.38 19.50 -0.47
CA ILE A 245 0.21 18.91 0.20
C ILE A 245 -1.02 19.24 -0.64
N ILE A 246 -1.72 18.20 -1.09
CA ILE A 246 -2.99 18.33 -1.80
C ILE A 246 -4.11 18.11 -0.79
N ILE A 247 -4.97 19.10 -0.61
CA ILE A 247 -6.09 19.07 0.33
C ILE A 247 -7.39 19.08 -0.47
N ILE A 248 -8.21 18.04 -0.29
CA ILE A 248 -9.45 17.83 -1.03
C ILE A 248 -10.62 17.86 -0.04
N PRO A 249 -11.48 18.88 -0.06
CA PRO A 249 -12.66 18.91 0.80
C PRO A 249 -13.70 17.90 0.29
N LEU A 250 -14.29 17.13 1.21
CA LEU A 250 -15.22 16.04 0.91
C LEU A 250 -16.62 16.53 0.50
N ASP A 251 -17.03 17.72 0.94
CA ASP A 251 -18.31 18.35 0.59
C ASP A 251 -18.31 18.92 -0.83
N ASP A 252 -17.15 19.41 -1.29
CA ASP A 252 -16.94 19.85 -2.67
C ASP A 252 -15.54 19.47 -3.18
N PRO A 253 -15.34 18.22 -3.65
CA PRO A 253 -14.05 17.71 -4.12
C PRO A 253 -13.42 18.44 -5.31
N THR A 254 -14.13 19.42 -5.89
CA THR A 254 -13.61 20.29 -6.96
C THR A 254 -12.73 21.42 -6.42
N LYS A 255 -12.89 21.80 -5.14
CA LYS A 255 -12.17 22.91 -4.49
C LYS A 255 -10.85 22.47 -3.83
N GLN A 256 -10.00 21.85 -4.63
CA GLN A 256 -8.72 21.30 -4.18
C GLN A 256 -7.74 22.44 -3.88
N THR A 257 -7.03 22.36 -2.75
CA THR A 257 -5.98 23.33 -2.37
C THR A 257 -4.63 22.65 -2.43
N LEU A 258 -3.64 23.33 -3.02
CA LEU A 258 -2.26 22.88 -3.09
C LEU A 258 -1.43 23.79 -2.20
N LEU A 259 -0.72 23.20 -1.24
CA LEU A 259 0.14 23.91 -0.31
C LEU A 259 1.58 23.44 -0.47
N GLU A 260 2.48 24.36 -0.77
CA GLU A 260 3.91 24.08 -0.82
C GLU A 260 4.52 24.19 0.59
N VAL A 261 5.33 23.19 0.94
CA VAL A 261 5.99 23.08 2.25
C VAL A 261 7.44 22.63 2.08
N GLU A 262 8.23 22.74 3.14
CA GLU A 262 9.62 22.28 3.11
C GLU A 262 9.71 20.79 2.69
N PRO A 263 10.79 20.37 2.01
CA PRO A 263 10.88 19.01 1.52
C PRO A 263 10.98 17.99 2.66
N PHE A 264 10.08 17.00 2.66
CA PHE A 264 10.14 15.83 3.54
C PHE A 264 9.36 14.68 2.91
N ARG A 265 9.57 13.47 3.43
CA ARG A 265 8.82 12.29 3.02
C ARG A 265 8.02 11.75 4.20
N ILE A 266 6.79 11.34 3.94
CA ILE A 266 5.99 10.55 4.89
C ILE A 266 5.78 9.19 4.24
N TRP A 267 6.14 8.14 4.96
CA TRP A 267 5.80 6.78 4.55
C TRP A 267 4.42 6.40 5.07
N HIS A 268 4.21 6.55 6.38
CA HIS A 268 2.95 6.22 7.04
C HIS A 268 2.44 7.37 7.90
N PHE A 269 1.11 7.47 7.96
CA PHE A 269 0.39 8.33 8.87
C PHE A 269 -0.04 7.51 10.10
N ALA A 270 0.05 8.11 11.28
CA ALA A 270 -0.57 7.55 12.48
C ALA A 270 -2.07 7.87 12.49
N ASN A 271 -2.45 9.14 12.30
CA ASN A 271 -3.85 9.56 12.17
C ASN A 271 -3.99 10.99 11.63
N ALA A 272 -5.20 11.38 11.23
CA ALA A 272 -5.57 12.78 10.97
C ALA A 272 -6.98 13.09 11.51
N PHE A 273 -7.17 14.30 12.04
CA PHE A 273 -8.46 14.77 12.55
C PHE A 273 -8.58 16.29 12.46
N GLU A 274 -9.78 16.82 12.65
CA GLU A 274 -10.00 18.28 12.65
C GLU A 274 -10.15 18.84 14.04
N LYS A 275 -9.62 20.05 14.24
CA LYS A 275 -9.79 20.84 15.45
C LYS A 275 -10.02 22.30 15.07
N GLY A 276 -11.28 22.74 15.16
CA GLY A 276 -11.68 24.07 14.70
C GLY A 276 -11.55 24.21 13.19
N ASP A 277 -10.76 25.19 12.75
CA ASP A 277 -10.40 25.42 11.33
C ASP A 277 -9.08 24.73 10.93
N GLU A 278 -8.47 23.95 11.81
CA GLU A 278 -7.22 23.24 11.56
C GLU A 278 -7.44 21.74 11.31
N ILE A 279 -6.58 21.19 10.45
CA ILE A 279 -6.38 19.76 10.25
C ILE A 279 -5.11 19.38 11.01
N ILE A 280 -5.23 18.45 11.96
CA ILE A 280 -4.15 17.92 12.77
C ILE A 280 -3.78 16.54 12.22
N ILE A 281 -2.49 16.31 11.99
CA ILE A 281 -2.00 15.10 11.33
C ILE A 281 -0.78 14.61 12.09
N ASP A 282 -0.80 13.35 12.51
CA ASP A 282 0.33 12.69 13.14
C ASP A 282 0.95 11.73 12.12
N ALA A 283 2.23 11.88 11.80
CA ALA A 283 2.88 11.06 10.78
C ALA A 283 4.37 10.84 11.03
N PHE A 284 4.91 9.80 10.39
CA PHE A 284 6.31 9.40 10.49
C PHE A 284 7.13 10.07 9.39
N ARG A 285 7.86 11.13 9.76
CA ARG A 285 8.68 11.95 8.86
C ARG A 285 10.03 11.30 8.61
N HIS A 286 10.40 11.21 7.34
CA HIS A 286 11.73 10.93 6.83
C HIS A 286 12.30 12.19 6.16
N GLU A 287 13.61 12.39 6.25
CA GLU A 287 14.28 13.55 5.64
C GLU A 287 14.44 13.40 4.12
N ASN A 288 14.49 12.16 3.63
CA ASN A 288 14.74 11.85 2.22
C ASN A 288 14.04 10.53 1.83
N ILE A 289 14.47 9.96 0.70
CA ILE A 289 13.90 8.74 0.11
C ILE A 289 14.72 7.48 0.41
N ASP A 290 15.66 7.51 1.37
CA ASP A 290 16.55 6.38 1.67
C ASP A 290 15.81 5.12 2.07
N VAL A 291 14.61 5.24 2.65
CA VAL A 291 13.71 4.12 2.93
C VAL A 291 13.36 3.28 1.68
N LEU A 292 13.44 3.88 0.49
CA LEU A 292 13.29 3.18 -0.80
C LEU A 292 14.61 2.81 -1.45
N THR A 293 15.64 3.65 -1.26
CA THR A 293 16.86 3.57 -2.08
C THR A 293 18.04 2.92 -1.39
N ALA A 294 18.01 2.83 -0.06
CA ALA A 294 18.99 2.06 0.69
C ALA A 294 18.67 0.55 0.60
N PRO A 295 19.68 -0.32 0.75
CA PRO A 295 19.44 -1.76 0.92
C PRO A 295 18.48 -2.00 2.09
N THR A 296 17.68 -3.06 2.04
CA THR A 296 16.76 -3.47 3.12
C THR A 296 17.33 -4.61 3.96
N THR A 297 18.61 -4.53 4.33
CA THR A 297 19.27 -5.53 5.18
C THR A 297 19.27 -5.08 6.65
N PRO A 298 19.40 -5.99 7.63
CA PRO A 298 19.50 -5.61 9.04
C PRO A 298 20.67 -4.66 9.37
N SER A 299 21.68 -4.60 8.50
CA SER A 299 22.83 -3.70 8.62
C SER A 299 22.63 -2.33 7.98
N SER A 300 21.48 -2.09 7.35
CA SER A 300 21.20 -0.85 6.63
C SER A 300 21.06 0.33 7.58
N LYS A 301 21.77 1.41 7.27
CA LYS A 301 21.71 2.67 8.02
C LYS A 301 20.62 3.58 7.48
N ILE A 302 19.38 3.10 7.47
CA ILE A 302 18.22 3.94 7.15
C ILE A 302 17.91 4.74 8.43
N PRO A 303 17.92 6.08 8.40
CA PRO A 303 17.54 6.88 9.55
C PRO A 303 16.13 6.51 10.03
N GLU A 304 15.98 6.34 11.34
CA GLU A 304 14.67 6.07 11.93
C GLU A 304 13.72 7.25 11.64
N PRO A 305 12.48 6.99 11.20
CA PRO A 305 11.51 8.05 11.07
C PRO A 305 11.15 8.63 12.43
N LYS A 306 10.89 9.93 12.46
CA LYS A 306 10.44 10.63 13.65
C LYS A 306 8.95 10.90 13.56
N LEU A 307 8.22 10.71 14.66
CA LEU A 307 6.82 11.13 14.74
C LEU A 307 6.78 12.66 14.76
N PHE A 308 5.96 13.23 13.89
CA PHE A 308 5.68 14.66 13.83
C PHE A 308 4.17 14.87 13.87
N ARG A 309 3.76 15.96 14.52
CA ARG A 309 2.43 16.52 14.41
C ARG A 309 2.45 17.74 13.49
N TYR A 310 1.58 17.72 12.50
CA TYR A 310 1.36 18.80 11.56
C TYR A 310 0.03 19.49 11.84
N ARG A 311 0.02 20.82 11.74
CA ARG A 311 -1.17 21.67 11.82
C ARG A 311 -1.33 22.42 10.50
N ILE A 312 -2.44 22.17 9.82
CA ILE A 312 -2.75 22.79 8.53
C ILE A 312 -4.03 23.60 8.66
N ASN A 313 -4.01 24.87 8.26
CA ASN A 313 -5.24 25.64 8.07
C ASN A 313 -5.46 25.86 6.56
N PRO A 314 -6.40 25.13 5.93
CA PRO A 314 -6.61 25.22 4.48
C PRO A 314 -7.04 26.62 4.02
N LYS A 315 -7.79 27.36 4.84
CA LYS A 315 -8.29 28.70 4.48
C LYS A 315 -7.19 29.76 4.49
N ARG A 316 -6.18 29.58 5.34
CA ARG A 316 -5.05 30.51 5.49
C ARG A 316 -3.78 30.04 4.79
N SER A 317 -3.80 28.85 4.18
CA SER A 317 -2.63 28.19 3.60
C SER A 317 -1.44 28.14 4.58
N SER A 318 -1.70 27.93 5.86
CA SER A 318 -0.65 27.85 6.88
C SER A 318 -0.33 26.41 7.22
N PHE A 319 0.97 26.13 7.37
CA PHE A 319 1.52 24.84 7.76
C PHE A 319 2.50 25.02 8.92
N HIS A 320 2.30 24.26 10.00
CA HIS A 320 3.23 24.19 11.12
C HIS A 320 3.50 22.73 11.45
N SER A 321 4.73 22.43 11.86
CA SER A 321 5.13 21.09 12.30
C SER A 321 5.81 21.17 13.68
N GLU A 322 5.54 20.18 14.52
CA GLU A 322 6.21 19.95 15.81
C GLU A 322 6.57 18.46 15.90
N GLN A 323 7.72 18.15 16.52
CA GLN A 323 8.16 16.77 16.76
C GLN A 323 7.71 16.32 18.15
#